data_AF-A8U992-F1
#
_entry.id   AF-A8U992-F1
#
_cell.length_a   1.000
_cell.length_b   1.000
_cell.length_c   1.000
_cell.angle_alpha   90.00
_cell.angle_beta   90.00
_cell.angle_gamma   90.00
#
_symmetry.space_group_name_H-M   'P 1'
#
loop_
_entity.id
_entity.type
_entity.pdbx_description
1 polymer ?
#
loop_
_entity_poly.entity_id
_entity_poly.type
_entity_poly.pdbx_seq_one_letter_code
_entity_poly.pdbx_strand_id
1 'polypeptide(L)' 'MGNISMDDSGSPLLHSHASFSYLNDTDEPAIIGGHLTKATVLYTAEITIVPVNNEIGRMIDPLTGINVWKFNH' A
#
# COMPACT_ATOMS: atom_id res chain seq x y z
N MET A 1 -1.03 4.52 -4.23
CA MET A 1 -1.69 5.06 -3.01
C MET A 1 -1.58 4.05 -1.89
N GLY A 2 -1.40 4.50 -0.66
CA GLY A 2 -1.25 3.58 0.47
C GLY A 2 -1.31 4.28 1.82
N ASN A 3 -1.12 3.51 2.87
CA ASN A 3 -1.02 3.97 4.25
C ASN A 3 0.09 3.22 4.99
N ILE A 4 0.60 3.85 6.04
CA ILE A 4 1.52 3.26 7.00
C ILE A 4 0.75 3.14 8.32
N SER A 5 0.78 1.94 8.90
CA SER A 5 0.18 1.60 10.19
C SER A 5 1.22 0.86 11.03
N MET A 6 0.89 0.46 12.25
CA MET A 6 1.78 -0.32 13.12
C MET A 6 1.35 -1.80 13.21
N ASP A 7 2.32 -2.69 13.36
CA ASP A 7 2.09 -4.06 13.81
C ASP A 7 2.06 -4.17 15.35
N ASP A 8 1.86 -5.38 15.87
CA ASP A 8 1.79 -5.64 17.31
C ASP A 8 3.12 -5.40 18.05
N SER A 9 4.24 -5.30 17.32
CA SER A 9 5.56 -4.96 17.88
C SER A 9 5.84 -3.45 17.87
N GLY A 10 4.93 -2.64 17.31
CA GLY A 10 5.13 -1.20 17.08
C GLY A 10 5.96 -0.88 15.84
N SER A 11 6.18 -1.85 14.94
CA SER A 11 6.93 -1.65 13.70
C SER A 11 6.01 -1.16 12.56
N PRO A 12 6.49 -0.26 11.68
CA PRO A 12 5.68 0.26 10.58
C PRO A 12 5.40 -0.80 9.50
N LEU A 13 4.13 -0.91 9.11
CA LEU A 13 3.64 -1.72 8.01
C LEU A 13 3.05 -0.85 6.89
N LEU A 14 3.62 -0.98 5.70
CA LEU A 14 3.11 -0.35 4.49
C LEU A 14 2.01 -1.21 3.86
N HIS A 15 0.84 -0.61 3.61
CA HIS A 15 -0.14 -1.16 2.67
C HIS A 15 -0.29 -0.21 1.50
N SER A 16 0.07 -0.65 0.30
CA SER A 16 -0.03 0.18 -0.89
C SER A 16 -0.62 -0.58 -2.08
N HIS A 17 -1.22 0.20 -2.96
CA HIS A 17 -1.66 -0.15 -4.29
C HIS A 17 -1.01 0.79 -5.29
N ALA A 18 -0.77 0.30 -6.49
CA ALA A 18 -0.16 1.10 -7.56
C ALA A 18 -0.86 0.85 -8.88
N SER A 19 -0.73 1.82 -9.79
CA SER A 19 -1.09 1.70 -11.19
C SER A 19 0.12 2.10 -12.03
N PHE A 20 0.49 1.28 -13.00
CA PHE A 20 1.61 1.50 -13.91
C PHE A 20 1.09 1.49 -15.34
N SER A 21 1.53 2.47 -16.13
CA SER A 21 1.32 2.47 -17.57
C SER A 21 2.42 1.69 -18.28
N TYR A 22 2.05 0.96 -19.31
CA TYR A 22 2.97 0.25 -20.19
C TYR A 22 2.43 0.23 -21.61
N LEU A 23 3.25 -0.17 -22.58
CA LEU A 23 2.78 -0.50 -23.93
C LEU A 23 2.48 -2.00 -23.98
N ASN A 24 1.30 -2.36 -24.45
CA ASN A 24 0.91 -3.76 -24.63
C ASN A 24 1.59 -4.37 -25.88
N ASP A 25 1.24 -5.61 -26.22
CA ASP A 25 1.80 -6.33 -27.36
C ASP A 25 1.43 -5.71 -28.74
N THR A 26 0.53 -4.72 -28.76
CA THR A 26 0.10 -3.96 -29.96
C THR A 26 0.60 -2.51 -29.97
N ASP A 27 1.57 -2.16 -29.12
CA ASP A 27 2.12 -0.80 -28.94
C ASP A 27 1.09 0.26 -28.50
N GLU A 28 0.00 -0.18 -27.86
CA GLU A 28 -1.03 0.71 -27.34
C GLU A 28 -0.83 0.98 -25.83
N PRO A 29 -1.12 2.21 -25.35
CA PRO A 29 -1.09 2.50 -23.92
C PRO A 29 -2.06 1.63 -23.13
N ALA A 30 -1.55 0.92 -22.14
CA ALA A 30 -2.30 0.08 -21.22
C ALA A 30 -1.94 0.40 -19.76
N ILE A 31 -2.80 -0.02 -18.84
CA ILE A 31 -2.61 0.16 -17.39
C ILE A 31 -2.69 -1.20 -16.70
N ILE A 32 -1.73 -1.47 -15.81
CA ILE A 32 -1.81 -2.55 -14.82
C ILE A 32 -1.90 -1.95 -13.43
N GLY A 33 -2.74 -2.52 -12.56
CA GLY A 33 -2.89 -2.02 -11.19
C GLY A 33 -3.36 -3.07 -10.20
N GLY A 34 -3.13 -2.78 -8.92
CA GLY A 34 -3.53 -3.65 -7.81
C GLY A 34 -2.65 -3.48 -6.58
N HIS A 35 -2.64 -4.50 -5.72
CA HIS A 35 -1.81 -4.52 -4.52
C HIS A 35 -0.31 -4.54 -4.88
N LEU A 36 0.43 -3.56 -4.37
CA LEU A 36 1.85 -3.43 -4.64
C LEU A 36 2.66 -4.26 -3.64
N THR A 37 3.33 -5.30 -4.14
CA THR A 37 4.28 -6.10 -3.36
C THR A 37 5.71 -5.57 -3.49
N LYS A 38 6.11 -5.21 -4.72
CA LYS A 38 7.42 -4.67 -5.04
C LYS A 38 7.39 -3.89 -6.35
N ALA A 39 8.15 -2.80 -6.41
CA ALA A 39 8.53 -2.12 -7.64
C ALA A 39 9.98 -1.64 -7.51
N THR A 40 10.68 -1.52 -8.63
CA THR A 40 12.04 -0.98 -8.69
C THR A 40 11.99 0.42 -9.28
N VAL A 41 12.56 1.39 -8.57
CA VAL A 41 12.72 2.75 -9.09
C VAL A 41 13.87 2.76 -10.10
N LEU A 42 13.60 3.20 -11.32
CA LEU A 42 14.63 3.33 -12.36
C LEU A 42 15.28 4.70 -12.34
N TYR A 43 14.48 5.75 -12.57
CA TYR A 43 14.98 7.13 -12.63
C TYR A 43 14.67 7.90 -11.35
N THR A 44 13.39 8.20 -11.10
CA THR A 44 12.95 8.90 -9.90
C THR A 44 11.65 8.30 -9.37
N ALA A 45 11.42 8.46 -8.06
CA ALA A 45 10.15 8.22 -7.41
C ALA A 45 9.88 9.35 -6.43
N GLU A 46 8.82 10.11 -6.69
CA GLU A 46 8.38 11.19 -5.82
C GLU A 46 7.27 10.66 -4.89
N ILE A 47 7.54 10.64 -3.58
CA ILE A 47 6.65 10.08 -2.57
C ILE A 47 6.30 11.16 -1.56
N THR A 48 5.00 11.47 -1.44
CA THR A 48 4.50 12.35 -0.38
C THR A 48 4.00 11.50 0.79
N ILE A 49 4.51 11.77 1.99
CA ILE A 49 4.07 11.16 3.24
C ILE A 49 3.35 12.23 4.07
N VAL A 50 2.13 11.93 4.52
CA VAL A 50 1.36 12.78 5.43
C VAL A 50 1.30 12.09 6.79
N PRO A 51 2.12 12.51 7.78
CA PRO A 51 2.07 11.93 9.11
C PRO A 51 0.73 12.19 9.79
N VAL A 52 0.27 11.22 10.58
CA VAL A 52 -0.89 11.36 11.46
C VAL A 52 -0.42 11.28 12.91
N ASN A 53 -1.07 12.02 13.81
CA ASN A 53 -0.63 12.13 15.21
C ASN A 53 -0.90 10.86 16.05
N ASN A 54 -1.76 9.96 15.59
CA ASN A 54 -2.16 8.76 16.30
C ASN A 54 -1.62 7.51 15.59
N GLU A 55 -1.31 6.49 16.38
CA GLU A 55 -0.97 5.17 15.84
C GLU A 55 -2.24 4.40 15.46
N ILE A 56 -2.19 3.74 14.31
CA ILE A 56 -3.24 2.83 13.85
C ILE A 56 -2.65 1.44 13.86
N GLY A 57 -3.15 0.57 14.74
CA GLY A 57 -2.78 -0.85 14.77
C GLY A 57 -3.48 -1.67 13.68
N ARG A 58 -3.17 -2.96 13.60
CA ARG A 58 -3.88 -3.92 12.74
C ARG A 58 -4.50 -5.06 13.53
N MET A 59 -5.49 -5.70 12.93
CA MET A 59 -6.06 -6.97 13.39
C MET A 59 -6.47 -7.82 12.18
N ILE A 60 -6.51 -9.14 12.36
CA ILE A 60 -7.12 -10.02 11.36
C ILE A 60 -8.63 -9.99 11.55
N ASP A 61 -9.35 -9.61 10.50
CA ASP A 61 -10.80 -9.76 10.47
C ASP A 61 -11.16 -11.25 10.29
N PRO A 62 -11.87 -11.88 11.24
CA PRO A 62 -12.15 -13.31 11.17
C PRO A 62 -13.08 -13.71 10.01
N LEU A 63 -13.85 -12.77 9.46
CA LEU A 63 -14.74 -13.05 8.33
C LEU A 63 -13.97 -13.12 6.99
N THR A 64 -13.09 -12.16 6.74
CA THR A 64 -12.36 -12.04 5.47
C THR A 64 -10.96 -12.64 5.50
N GLY A 65 -10.40 -12.87 6.69
CA GLY A 65 -9.03 -13.37 6.87
C GLY A 65 -7.94 -12.35 6.53
N ILE A 66 -8.30 -11.07 6.31
CA ILE A 66 -7.34 -10.02 5.94
C ILE A 66 -6.98 -9.14 7.13
N ASN A 67 -5.84 -8.47 7.01
CA ASN A 67 -5.46 -7.42 7.94
C ASN A 67 -6.31 -6.16 7.72
N VAL A 68 -7.02 -5.74 8.76
CA VAL A 68 -7.78 -4.49 8.81
C VAL A 68 -7.24 -3.58 9.92
N TRP A 69 -7.63 -2.31 9.90
CA TRP A 69 -7.25 -1.37 10.96
C TRP A 69 -7.94 -1.72 12.28
N LYS A 70 -7.17 -1.61 13.38
CA LYS A 70 -7.66 -1.73 14.74
C LYS A 70 -7.74 -0.32 15.34
N PHE A 71 -8.96 0.14 15.57
CA PHE A 71 -9.21 1.40 16.26
C PHE A 71 -9.46 1.14 17.74
N ASN A 72 -8.85 1.94 18.61
CA ASN A 72 -9.22 1.98 20.02
C ASN A 72 -10.46 2.89 20.12
N HIS A 73 -11.60 2.34 20.56
CA HIS A 73 -12.77 3.12 20.95
C HIS A 73 -12.65 3.60 22.39
#